data_AF-A0A957GPV6-F1
#
_entry.id   AF-A0A957GPV6-F1
#
_cell.length_a   1.000
_cell.length_b   1.000
_cell.length_c   1.000
_cell.angle_alpha   90.00
_cell.angle_beta   90.00
_cell.angle_gamma   90.00
#
_symmetry.space_group_name_H-M   'P 1'
#
loop_
_entity.id
_entity.type
_entity.pdbx_description
1 polymer ?
#
loop_
_entity_poly.entity_id
_entity_poly.type
_entity_poly.pdbx_seq_one_letter_code
_entity_poly.pdbx_strand_id
1 'polypeptide(L)'
;SEEATAALLADLGERGFVREVEENGRFSYQPRLSTTRTHRLSADMASKISDAPVAATAPQTRPLSLWQQLLNPLLTERGRFFLGLVPMVLVFIAAELQLLTGSQSFTGPLSFIGVVVIAMLAGIYPVLLLPASRQKGEIVPDVVYRIIGNRVLLAIIYVTSLGGILVHGLFIWENPVQRVLALLVAAVIVIVTVNSWRQGAFVPRLVVNVLAQPQQAMLSLAASGQPYVAPVQLSYQNHSPTEQSAAGAIANFATLRQATFQLPAGVARELKVWAFELNAEGSSQPLPAVAELVVGEETAVIDLQLTGGQFILPLHNQPATLTLSFNHSANKNQETP
;
A
#
# COMPACT_ATOMS: atom_id res chain seq x y z
N SER A 1 3.70 34.93 12.71
CA SER A 1 3.13 35.88 11.75
C SER A 1 2.41 35.07 10.68
N GLU A 2 1.19 35.48 10.34
CA GLU A 2 0.35 34.78 9.36
C GLU A 2 1.02 34.65 7.98
N GLU A 3 1.80 35.67 7.60
CA GLU A 3 2.67 35.68 6.41
C GLU A 3 3.78 34.62 6.43
N ALA A 4 4.41 34.35 7.58
CA ALA A 4 5.46 33.34 7.67
C ALA A 4 4.89 31.92 7.59
N THR A 5 3.69 31.71 8.14
CA THR A 5 2.97 30.44 8.02
C THR A 5 2.52 30.20 6.58
N ALA A 6 2.02 31.23 5.89
CA ALA A 6 1.64 31.14 4.48
C ALA A 6 2.85 30.86 3.57
N ALA A 7 3.99 31.52 3.81
CA ALA A 7 5.23 31.26 3.06
C ALA A 7 5.76 29.84 3.27
N LEU A 8 5.66 29.31 4.51
CA LEU A 8 6.06 27.94 4.82
C LEU A 8 5.11 26.91 4.16
N LEU A 9 3.80 27.16 4.16
CA LEU A 9 2.81 26.29 3.53
C LEU A 9 2.94 26.30 2.00
N ALA A 10 3.33 27.43 1.40
CA ALA A 10 3.65 27.52 -0.02
C ALA A 10 4.91 26.72 -0.39
N ASP A 11 5.99 26.80 0.39
CA ASP A 11 7.22 26.00 0.19
C ASP A 11 6.92 24.49 0.35
N LEU A 12 6.07 24.11 1.30
CA LEU A 12 5.63 22.72 1.47
C LEU A 12 4.72 22.24 0.33
N GLY A 13 3.94 23.14 -0.27
CA GLY A 13 3.16 22.91 -1.48
C GLY A 13 4.04 22.66 -2.71
N GLU A 14 5.07 23.49 -2.94
CA GLU A 14 6.03 23.30 -4.04
C GLU A 14 6.83 22.00 -3.90
N ARG A 15 7.16 21.60 -2.67
CA ARG A 15 7.84 20.33 -2.38
C ARG A 15 6.91 19.11 -2.41
N GLY A 16 5.62 19.30 -2.67
CA GLY A 16 4.64 18.23 -2.86
C GLY A 16 4.17 17.54 -1.57
N PHE A 17 4.49 18.09 -0.40
CA PHE A 17 4.08 17.56 0.90
C PHE A 17 2.68 17.99 1.33
N VAL A 18 2.12 19.02 0.68
CA VAL A 18 0.80 19.59 0.99
C VAL A 18 0.08 19.87 -0.33
N ARG A 19 -1.23 19.59 -0.39
CA ARG A 19 -2.10 19.97 -1.50
C ARG A 19 -2.98 21.14 -1.06
N GLU A 20 -2.98 22.21 -1.85
CA GLU A 20 -3.91 23.32 -1.67
C GLU A 20 -5.30 22.92 -2.20
N VAL A 21 -6.31 23.06 -1.36
CA VAL A 21 -7.71 22.76 -1.68
C VAL A 21 -8.51 24.01 -1.37
N GLU A 22 -9.12 24.60 -2.41
CA GLU A 22 -10.00 25.75 -2.26
C GLU A 22 -11.42 25.25 -2.02
N GLU A 23 -11.97 25.53 -0.83
CA GLU A 23 -13.34 25.20 -0.48
C GLU A 23 -14.03 26.48 0.04
N ASN A 24 -15.12 26.89 -0.64
CA ASN A 24 -15.91 28.07 -0.28
C ASN A 24 -15.10 29.37 -0.12
N GLY A 25 -14.11 29.61 -0.99
CA GLY A 25 -13.32 30.85 -1.01
C GLY A 25 -12.32 30.99 0.14
N ARG A 26 -12.02 29.90 0.87
CA ARG A 26 -10.91 29.81 1.83
C ARG A 26 -9.90 28.78 1.35
N PHE A 27 -8.62 29.16 1.35
CA PHE A 27 -7.50 28.27 1.06
C PHE A 27 -7.27 27.34 2.26
N SER A 28 -7.43 26.03 2.04
CA SER A 28 -7.14 24.99 3.03
C SER A 28 -5.97 24.14 2.54
N TYR A 29 -5.01 23.89 3.42
CA TYR A 29 -3.80 23.13 3.13
C TYR A 29 -3.93 21.70 3.66
N GLN A 30 -3.98 20.70 2.77
CA GLN A 30 -4.15 19.30 3.15
C GLN A 30 -2.80 18.55 3.06
N PRO A 31 -2.27 17.99 4.18
CA PRO A 31 -0.99 17.29 4.16
C PRO A 31 -1.09 15.94 3.41
N ARG A 32 -0.02 15.61 2.68
CA ARG A 32 0.14 14.34 1.96
C ARG A 32 1.03 13.42 2.81
N LEU A 33 0.42 12.44 3.47
CA LEU A 33 1.06 11.53 4.43
C LEU A 33 2.27 10.79 3.84
N SER A 34 3.38 10.77 4.60
CA SER A 34 4.58 9.98 4.31
C SER A 34 4.33 8.48 4.55
N THR A 35 4.92 7.62 3.72
CA THR A 35 4.70 6.17 3.77
C THR A 35 5.55 5.48 4.84
N THR A 36 4.93 5.02 5.93
CA THR A 36 5.58 4.15 6.92
C THR A 36 5.48 2.68 6.48
N ARG A 37 6.59 1.93 6.55
CA ARG A 37 6.70 0.54 6.09
C ARG A 37 5.78 -0.39 6.90
N THR A 38 4.86 -1.08 6.22
CA THR A 38 3.84 -1.95 6.83
C THR A 38 4.41 -3.34 7.13
N HIS A 39 4.16 -3.89 8.33
CA HIS A 39 4.49 -5.28 8.66
C HIS A 39 3.25 -6.19 8.45
N ARG A 40 3.40 -7.25 7.65
CA ARG A 40 2.41 -8.35 7.56
C ARG A 40 2.71 -9.35 8.67
N LEU A 41 1.80 -9.54 9.61
CA LEU A 41 1.90 -10.53 10.67
C LEU A 41 1.10 -11.78 10.27
N SER A 42 1.68 -12.97 10.39
CA SER A 42 0.93 -14.22 10.24
C SER A 42 0.16 -14.52 11.52
N ALA A 43 -1.02 -15.15 11.43
CA ALA A 43 -1.85 -15.51 12.58
C ALA A 43 -1.08 -16.29 13.67
N ASP A 44 -0.22 -17.24 13.26
CA ASP A 44 0.67 -18.01 14.16
C ASP A 44 1.78 -17.16 14.84
N MET A 45 2.13 -15.99 14.29
CA MET A 45 3.06 -15.06 14.95
C MET A 45 2.35 -14.14 15.93
N ALA A 46 1.10 -13.73 15.62
CA ALA A 46 0.32 -12.89 16.52
C ALA A 46 -0.03 -13.63 17.82
N SER A 47 -0.35 -14.93 17.76
CA SER A 47 -0.57 -15.76 18.95
C SER A 47 0.70 -15.95 19.78
N LYS A 48 1.87 -16.12 19.16
CA LYS A 48 3.15 -16.31 19.86
C LYS A 48 3.69 -15.05 20.57
N ILE A 49 3.27 -13.85 20.14
CA ILE A 49 3.64 -12.59 20.79
C ILE A 49 2.80 -12.37 22.07
N SER A 50 1.59 -12.93 22.13
CA SER A 50 0.69 -12.78 23.28
C SER A 50 1.14 -13.53 24.54
N ASP A 51 1.93 -14.60 24.41
CA ASP A 51 2.25 -15.53 25.52
C ASP A 51 3.72 -15.52 25.99
N ALA A 52 4.60 -14.70 25.39
CA ALA A 52 6.03 -14.77 25.70
C ALA A 52 6.48 -13.71 26.74
N PRO A 53 6.98 -14.09 27.94
CA PRO A 53 7.79 -13.18 28.73
C PRO A 53 9.08 -12.87 27.95
N VAL A 54 9.54 -11.62 28.05
CA VAL A 54 10.69 -11.05 27.31
C VAL A 54 11.93 -11.96 27.38
N ALA A 55 12.06 -12.84 26.41
CA ALA A 55 13.28 -13.59 26.13
C ALA A 55 13.61 -13.35 24.65
N ALA A 56 14.69 -12.59 24.44
CA ALA A 56 15.26 -12.31 23.14
C ALA A 56 15.66 -13.64 22.47
N THR A 57 14.75 -14.21 21.69
CA THR A 57 15.02 -15.40 20.91
C THR A 57 15.58 -14.93 19.57
N ALA A 58 16.85 -15.24 19.33
CA ALA A 58 17.53 -14.93 18.08
C ALA A 58 16.72 -15.46 16.87
N PRO A 59 16.64 -14.71 15.76
CA PRO A 59 15.85 -15.10 14.60
C PRO A 59 16.39 -16.42 14.03
N GLN A 60 15.52 -17.44 13.98
CA GLN A 60 15.80 -18.68 13.26
C GLN A 60 15.94 -18.35 11.77
N THR A 61 17.16 -18.49 11.25
CA THR A 61 17.47 -18.30 9.83
C THR A 61 16.80 -19.40 9.01
N ARG A 62 15.73 -19.04 8.30
CA ARG A 62 15.19 -19.88 7.22
C ARG A 62 16.28 -20.09 6.16
N PRO A 63 16.44 -21.29 5.59
CA PRO A 63 17.41 -21.51 4.53
C PRO A 63 17.05 -20.63 3.33
N LEU A 64 17.88 -19.63 3.06
CA LEU A 64 17.70 -18.70 1.95
C LEU A 64 17.76 -19.48 0.62
N SER A 65 16.76 -19.24 -0.23
CA SER A 65 16.72 -19.81 -1.57
C SER A 65 17.99 -19.47 -2.37
N LEU A 66 18.48 -20.39 -3.20
CA LEU A 66 19.67 -20.22 -4.06
C LEU A 66 19.61 -18.91 -4.91
N TRP A 67 18.41 -18.47 -5.28
CA TRP A 67 18.19 -17.22 -6.01
C TRP A 67 18.52 -15.96 -5.17
N GLN A 68 18.27 -15.98 -3.86
CA GLN A 68 18.64 -14.87 -2.97
C GLN A 68 20.15 -14.80 -2.76
N GLN A 69 20.86 -15.94 -2.76
CA GLN A 69 22.31 -15.96 -2.67
C GLN A 69 22.98 -15.43 -3.95
N LEU A 70 22.42 -15.73 -5.13
CA LEU A 70 22.88 -15.19 -6.42
C LEU A 70 22.60 -13.70 -6.59
N LEU A 71 21.47 -13.19 -6.06
CA LEU A 71 21.09 -11.78 -6.16
C LEU A 71 21.68 -10.90 -5.04
N ASN A 72 22.20 -11.50 -3.97
CA ASN A 72 22.78 -10.77 -2.83
C ASN A 72 23.84 -9.72 -3.23
N PRO A 73 24.81 -10.00 -4.12
CA PRO A 73 25.77 -8.98 -4.55
C PRO A 73 25.12 -7.82 -5.32
N LEU A 74 24.04 -8.07 -6.07
CA LEU A 74 23.27 -7.07 -6.82
C LEU A 74 22.39 -6.18 -5.92
N LEU A 75 22.05 -6.66 -4.71
CA LEU A 75 21.22 -5.95 -3.72
C LEU A 75 22.03 -5.04 -2.78
N THR A 76 23.36 -5.16 -2.76
CA THR A 76 24.27 -4.25 -2.03
C THR A 76 24.19 -2.83 -2.58
N GLU A 77 24.50 -1.81 -1.77
CA GLU A 77 24.46 -0.39 -2.16
C GLU A 77 25.23 -0.09 -3.47
N ARG A 78 26.43 -0.69 -3.61
CA ARG A 78 27.24 -0.64 -4.83
C ARG A 78 26.61 -1.43 -5.99
N GLY A 79 26.00 -2.58 -5.70
CA GLY A 79 25.28 -3.39 -6.67
C GLY A 79 24.10 -2.63 -7.29
N ARG A 80 23.30 -1.94 -6.47
CA ARG A 80 22.17 -1.11 -6.94
C ARG A 80 22.63 0.06 -7.80
N PHE A 81 23.76 0.69 -7.46
CA PHE A 81 24.36 1.74 -8.29
C PHE A 81 24.77 1.22 -9.68
N PHE A 82 25.54 0.13 -9.74
CA PHE A 82 25.94 -0.44 -11.03
C PHE A 82 24.75 -1.01 -11.82
N LEU A 83 23.76 -1.59 -11.13
CA LEU A 83 22.50 -2.04 -11.77
C LEU A 83 21.75 -0.88 -12.42
N GLY A 84 21.76 0.30 -11.79
CA GLY A 84 21.21 1.53 -12.37
C GLY A 84 21.99 2.02 -13.59
N LEU A 85 23.28 1.70 -13.70
CA LEU A 85 24.14 2.06 -14.83
C LEU A 85 24.00 1.10 -16.02
N VAL A 86 23.52 -0.13 -15.81
CA VAL A 86 23.38 -1.17 -16.84
C VAL A 86 22.60 -0.69 -18.08
N PRO A 87 21.44 -0.03 -17.98
CA PRO A 87 20.69 0.43 -19.16
C PRO A 87 21.49 1.42 -19.99
N MET A 88 22.20 2.35 -19.34
CA MET A 88 23.03 3.35 -19.99
C MET A 88 24.21 2.72 -20.73
N VAL A 89 24.92 1.80 -20.07
CA VAL A 89 26.06 1.08 -20.68
C VAL A 89 25.59 0.20 -21.85
N LEU A 90 24.45 -0.47 -21.73
CA LEU A 90 23.87 -1.27 -22.82
C LEU A 90 23.52 -0.42 -24.04
N VAL A 91 22.91 0.75 -23.85
CA VAL A 91 22.61 1.67 -24.96
C VAL A 91 23.89 2.14 -25.64
N PHE A 92 24.92 2.48 -24.87
CA PHE A 92 26.22 2.89 -25.40
C PHE A 92 26.88 1.76 -26.22
N ILE A 93 26.94 0.54 -25.67
CA ILE A 93 27.50 -0.62 -26.37
C ILE A 93 26.71 -0.94 -27.65
N ALA A 94 25.38 -0.86 -27.60
CA ALA A 94 24.54 -1.09 -28.76
C ALA A 94 24.78 -0.06 -29.87
N ALA A 95 24.93 1.22 -29.50
CA ALA A 95 25.25 2.29 -30.44
C ALA A 95 26.63 2.08 -31.09
N GLU A 96 27.63 1.72 -30.30
CA GLU A 96 28.99 1.46 -30.79
C GLU A 96 29.03 0.24 -31.72
N LEU A 97 28.33 -0.84 -31.36
CA LEU A 97 28.21 -2.03 -32.21
C LEU A 97 27.56 -1.69 -33.56
N GLN A 98 26.50 -0.86 -33.57
CA GLN A 98 25.84 -0.44 -34.81
C GLN A 98 26.72 0.43 -35.71
N LEU A 99 27.56 1.28 -35.10
CA LEU A 99 28.59 2.06 -35.79
C LEU A 99 29.63 1.13 -36.44
N LEU A 100 30.11 0.14 -35.68
CA LEU A 100 31.12 -0.81 -36.15
C LEU A 100 30.61 -1.75 -37.26
N THR A 101 29.35 -2.19 -37.21
CA THR A 101 28.77 -3.09 -38.22
C THR A 101 28.28 -2.35 -39.48
N GLY A 102 28.42 -1.03 -39.55
CA GLY A 102 27.94 -0.21 -40.67
C GLY A 102 26.41 -0.24 -40.86
N SER A 103 25.69 -0.82 -39.89
CA SER A 103 24.24 -0.99 -39.93
C SER A 103 23.56 0.29 -39.43
N GLN A 104 23.53 1.32 -40.28
CA GLN A 104 22.89 2.61 -39.99
C GLN A 104 21.35 2.57 -40.01
N SER A 105 20.74 1.56 -39.39
CA SER A 105 19.29 1.48 -39.27
C SER A 105 18.87 1.53 -37.81
N PHE A 106 18.65 2.75 -37.32
CA PHE A 106 18.08 3.03 -35.99
C PHE A 106 16.60 2.65 -35.89
N THR A 107 15.91 2.54 -37.02
CA THR A 107 14.47 2.28 -37.10
C THR A 107 14.08 0.93 -36.50
N GLY A 108 14.92 -0.11 -36.68
CA GLY A 108 14.68 -1.46 -36.17
C GLY A 108 14.61 -1.51 -34.64
N PRO A 109 15.71 -1.14 -33.93
CA PRO A 109 15.70 -1.06 -32.47
C PRO A 109 14.67 -0.07 -31.92
N LEU A 110 14.46 1.08 -32.58
CA LEU A 110 13.48 2.07 -32.12
C LEU A 110 12.04 1.53 -32.23
N SER A 111 11.72 0.83 -33.31
CA SER A 111 10.45 0.13 -33.47
C SER A 111 10.27 -0.99 -32.43
N PHE A 112 11.32 -1.79 -32.19
CA PHE A 112 11.32 -2.81 -31.16
C PHE A 112 11.04 -2.23 -29.77
N ILE A 113 11.82 -1.22 -29.37
CA ILE A 113 11.67 -0.54 -28.08
C ILE A 113 10.29 0.09 -27.99
N GLY A 114 9.83 0.76 -29.04
CA GLY A 114 8.51 1.39 -29.10
C GLY A 114 7.39 0.39 -28.83
N VAL A 115 7.34 -0.73 -29.57
CA VAL A 115 6.32 -1.77 -29.40
C VAL A 115 6.32 -2.31 -27.96
N VAL A 116 7.50 -2.65 -27.43
CA VAL A 116 7.62 -3.22 -26.08
C VAL A 116 7.25 -2.20 -25.00
N VAL A 117 7.86 -1.01 -25.04
CA VAL A 117 7.66 0.03 -24.03
C VAL A 117 6.22 0.53 -24.02
N ILE A 118 5.61 0.75 -25.19
CA ILE A 118 4.21 1.19 -25.29
C ILE A 118 3.29 0.09 -24.72
N ALA A 119 3.48 -1.17 -25.11
CA ALA A 119 2.68 -2.26 -24.58
C ALA A 119 2.79 -2.39 -23.05
N MET A 120 3.98 -2.16 -22.49
CA MET A 120 4.20 -2.20 -21.04
C MET A 120 3.58 -0.99 -20.32
N LEU A 121 3.90 0.23 -20.75
CA LEU A 121 3.51 1.46 -20.07
C LEU A 121 2.04 1.80 -20.25
N ALA A 122 1.47 1.59 -21.45
CA ALA A 122 0.07 1.93 -21.74
C ALA A 122 -0.87 0.75 -21.49
N GLY A 123 -0.37 -0.48 -21.56
CA GLY A 123 -1.18 -1.69 -21.48
C GLY A 123 -1.03 -2.44 -20.18
N ILE A 124 0.10 -3.13 -20.02
CA ILE A 124 0.31 -4.12 -18.96
C ILE A 124 0.31 -3.46 -17.57
N TYR A 125 1.13 -2.43 -17.34
CA TYR A 125 1.28 -1.86 -16.01
C TYR A 125 0.02 -1.18 -15.48
N PRO A 126 -0.68 -0.30 -16.23
CA PRO A 126 -1.91 0.31 -15.73
C PRO A 126 -2.97 -0.75 -15.40
N VAL A 127 -3.05 -1.81 -16.21
CA VAL A 127 -4.02 -2.89 -16.02
C VAL A 127 -3.74 -3.73 -14.79
N LEU A 128 -2.48 -3.87 -14.38
CA LEU A 128 -2.14 -4.54 -13.12
C LEU A 128 -2.25 -3.57 -11.92
N LEU A 129 -1.78 -2.34 -12.07
CA LEU A 129 -1.74 -1.37 -10.96
C LEU A 129 -3.12 -0.91 -10.55
N LEU A 130 -4.03 -0.68 -11.49
CA LEU A 130 -5.37 -0.19 -11.18
C LEU A 130 -6.18 -1.14 -10.28
N PRO A 131 -6.38 -2.44 -10.61
CA PRO A 131 -7.12 -3.34 -9.73
C PRO A 131 -6.40 -3.57 -8.41
N ALA A 132 -5.07 -3.64 -8.39
CA ALA A 132 -4.30 -3.75 -7.14
C ALA A 132 -4.52 -2.52 -6.23
N SER A 133 -4.47 -1.31 -6.81
CA SER A 133 -4.72 -0.06 -6.09
C SER A 133 -6.15 0.03 -5.58
N ARG A 134 -7.13 -0.42 -6.37
CA ARG A 134 -8.54 -0.43 -5.93
C ARG A 134 -8.73 -1.41 -4.79
N GLN A 135 -8.27 -2.66 -4.93
CA GLN A 135 -8.50 -3.68 -3.92
C GLN A 135 -7.74 -3.44 -2.62
N LYS A 136 -6.61 -2.74 -2.65
CA LYS A 136 -5.82 -2.37 -1.46
C LYS A 136 -6.06 -0.95 -0.96
N GLY A 137 -6.91 -0.16 -1.61
CA GLY A 137 -7.01 1.29 -1.45
C GLY A 137 -7.12 1.72 0.01
N GLU A 138 -6.13 2.47 0.48
CA GLU A 138 -6.07 3.04 1.84
C GLU A 138 -6.65 4.45 1.88
N ILE A 139 -6.68 5.11 0.72
CA ILE A 139 -7.31 6.42 0.50
C ILE A 139 -8.58 6.18 -0.29
N VAL A 140 -9.68 6.74 0.20
CA VAL A 140 -10.96 6.73 -0.51
C VAL A 140 -10.98 7.92 -1.47
N PRO A 141 -10.92 7.70 -2.80
CA PRO A 141 -11.09 8.77 -3.77
C PRO A 141 -12.53 9.28 -3.77
N ASP A 142 -12.68 10.59 -3.96
CA ASP A 142 -13.98 11.27 -3.95
C ASP A 142 -14.85 10.89 -5.18
N VAL A 143 -14.22 10.51 -6.29
CA VAL A 143 -14.90 10.08 -7.52
C VAL A 143 -14.30 8.78 -8.05
N VAL A 144 -15.14 7.77 -8.28
CA VAL A 144 -14.73 6.49 -8.88
C VAL A 144 -15.46 6.23 -10.19
N TYR A 145 -14.73 6.37 -11.29
CA TYR A 145 -15.23 5.98 -12.61
C TYR A 145 -15.31 4.46 -12.74
N ARG A 146 -16.55 3.94 -12.83
CA ARG A 146 -16.86 2.50 -12.89
C ARG A 146 -16.30 1.82 -14.15
N ILE A 147 -16.25 2.55 -15.27
CA ILE A 147 -15.78 2.05 -16.57
C ILE A 147 -14.30 1.66 -16.51
N ILE A 148 -13.46 2.50 -15.88
CA ILE A 148 -11.99 2.34 -15.88
C ILE A 148 -11.56 1.07 -15.14
N GLY A 149 -12.31 0.60 -14.14
CA GLY A 149 -12.00 -0.66 -13.43
C GLY A 149 -12.86 -1.85 -13.82
N ASN A 150 -13.53 -1.80 -14.97
CA ASN A 150 -14.23 -2.97 -15.49
C ASN A 150 -13.21 -4.08 -15.80
N ARG A 151 -13.36 -5.25 -15.15
CA ARG A 151 -12.45 -6.40 -15.30
C ARG A 151 -12.36 -6.89 -16.74
N VAL A 152 -13.45 -6.80 -17.51
CA VAL A 152 -13.47 -7.22 -18.92
C VAL A 152 -12.62 -6.27 -19.77
N LEU A 153 -12.77 -4.96 -19.57
CA LEU A 153 -11.96 -3.95 -20.26
C LEU A 153 -10.47 -4.14 -19.94
N LEU A 154 -10.14 -4.31 -18.67
CA LEU A 154 -8.78 -4.58 -18.22
C LEU A 154 -8.21 -5.86 -18.84
N ALA A 155 -8.98 -6.95 -18.86
CA ALA A 155 -8.58 -8.19 -19.50
C ALA A 155 -8.33 -8.02 -21.01
N ILE A 156 -9.19 -7.29 -21.72
CA ILE A 156 -9.03 -7.01 -23.15
C ILE A 156 -7.75 -6.20 -23.41
N ILE A 157 -7.48 -5.16 -22.61
CA ILE A 157 -6.25 -4.36 -22.75
C ILE A 157 -5.02 -5.24 -22.50
N TYR A 158 -5.02 -6.03 -21.42
CA TYR A 158 -3.91 -6.93 -21.11
C TYR A 158 -3.63 -7.93 -22.24
N VAL A 159 -4.68 -8.61 -22.72
CA VAL A 159 -4.56 -9.62 -23.78
C VAL A 159 -4.11 -8.98 -25.08
N THR A 160 -4.64 -7.80 -25.44
CA THR A 160 -4.21 -7.06 -26.63
C THR A 160 -2.75 -6.65 -26.54
N SER A 161 -2.31 -6.10 -25.40
CA SER A 161 -0.92 -5.68 -25.22
C SER A 161 0.07 -6.84 -25.21
N LEU A 162 -0.24 -7.91 -24.46
CA LEU A 162 0.60 -9.11 -24.42
C LEU A 162 0.59 -9.83 -25.78
N GLY A 163 -0.59 -9.93 -26.41
CA GLY A 163 -0.76 -10.50 -27.74
C GLY A 163 0.03 -9.74 -28.78
N GLY A 164 0.05 -8.40 -28.73
CA GLY A 164 0.88 -7.57 -29.60
C GLY A 164 2.37 -7.92 -29.51
N ILE A 165 2.92 -8.07 -28.30
CA ILE A 165 4.31 -8.49 -28.09
C ILE A 165 4.55 -9.89 -28.65
N LEU A 166 3.66 -10.84 -28.39
CA LEU A 166 3.78 -12.22 -28.85
C LEU A 166 3.70 -12.33 -30.38
N VAL A 167 2.78 -11.61 -31.02
CA VAL A 167 2.65 -11.55 -32.48
C VAL A 167 3.92 -10.98 -33.11
N HIS A 168 4.49 -9.92 -32.51
CA HIS A 168 5.76 -9.38 -32.99
C HIS A 168 6.92 -10.36 -32.83
N GLY A 169 7.01 -11.02 -31.68
CA GLY A 169 8.07 -11.99 -31.37
C GLY A 169 7.98 -13.31 -32.15
N LEU A 170 6.78 -13.75 -32.53
CA LEU A 170 6.58 -15.03 -33.22
C LEU A 170 6.52 -14.88 -34.74
N PHE A 171 5.92 -13.79 -35.25
CA PHE A 171 5.57 -13.68 -36.66
C PHE A 171 6.17 -12.47 -37.37
N ILE A 172 6.18 -11.28 -36.75
CA ILE A 172 6.53 -10.02 -37.47
C ILE A 172 8.04 -9.82 -37.58
N TRP A 173 8.78 -9.96 -36.48
CA TRP A 173 10.23 -9.76 -36.55
C TRP A 173 10.90 -10.97 -37.19
N GLU A 174 11.80 -10.75 -38.15
CA GLU A 174 12.58 -11.83 -38.76
C GLU A 174 13.90 -12.06 -38.01
N ASN A 175 14.41 -11.03 -37.34
CA ASN A 175 15.67 -11.11 -36.62
C ASN A 175 15.54 -12.05 -35.39
N PRO A 176 16.37 -13.11 -35.30
CA PRO A 176 16.26 -14.10 -34.23
C PRO A 176 16.49 -13.51 -32.84
N VAL A 177 17.36 -12.49 -32.72
CA VAL A 177 17.64 -11.82 -31.44
C VAL A 177 16.41 -11.05 -30.95
N GLN A 178 15.75 -10.30 -31.83
CA GLN A 178 14.53 -9.57 -31.49
C GLN A 178 13.40 -10.51 -31.10
N ARG A 179 13.24 -11.63 -31.82
CA ARG A 179 12.26 -12.68 -31.48
C ARG A 179 12.49 -13.24 -30.07
N VAL A 180 13.71 -13.69 -29.78
CA VAL A 180 14.06 -14.25 -28.46
C VAL A 180 13.83 -13.22 -27.36
N LEU A 181 14.24 -11.97 -27.58
CA LEU A 181 14.06 -10.90 -26.60
C LEU A 181 12.58 -10.57 -26.35
N ALA A 182 11.76 -10.54 -27.40
CA ALA A 182 10.31 -10.35 -27.30
C ALA A 182 9.65 -11.44 -26.44
N LEU A 183 10.01 -12.71 -26.70
CA LEU A 183 9.50 -13.86 -25.98
C LEU A 183 9.95 -13.86 -24.52
N LEU A 184 11.20 -13.47 -24.24
CA LEU A 184 11.69 -13.29 -22.88
C LEU A 184 10.91 -12.20 -22.14
N VAL A 185 10.67 -11.05 -22.77
CA VAL A 185 9.87 -9.97 -22.17
C VAL A 185 8.44 -10.43 -21.88
N ALA A 186 7.80 -11.10 -22.84
CA ALA A 186 6.46 -11.68 -22.64
C ALA A 186 6.43 -12.68 -21.48
N ALA A 187 7.44 -13.56 -21.39
CA ALA A 187 7.57 -14.51 -20.29
C ALA A 187 7.75 -13.80 -18.94
N VAL A 188 8.60 -12.78 -18.86
CA VAL A 188 8.79 -11.98 -17.64
C VAL A 188 7.48 -11.30 -17.22
N ILE A 189 6.74 -10.70 -18.17
CA ILE A 189 5.42 -10.10 -17.89
C ILE A 189 4.49 -11.13 -17.28
N VAL A 190 4.38 -12.32 -17.87
CA VAL A 190 3.53 -13.40 -17.34
C VAL A 190 3.98 -13.84 -15.94
N ILE A 191 5.29 -14.03 -15.74
CA ILE A 191 5.85 -14.42 -14.44
C ILE A 191 5.51 -13.37 -13.36
N VAL A 192 5.72 -12.08 -13.66
CA VAL A 192 5.43 -10.98 -12.73
C VAL A 192 3.94 -10.91 -12.44
N THR A 193 3.07 -11.03 -13.45
CA THR A 193 1.61 -11.04 -13.28
C THR A 193 1.17 -12.21 -12.39
N VAL A 194 1.65 -13.42 -12.67
CA VAL A 194 1.30 -14.62 -11.90
C VAL A 194 1.81 -14.53 -10.47
N ASN A 195 3.05 -14.08 -10.27
CA ASN A 195 3.62 -13.90 -8.94
C ASN A 195 2.84 -12.83 -8.13
N SER A 196 2.50 -11.70 -8.76
CA SER A 196 1.67 -10.66 -8.14
C SER A 196 0.31 -11.21 -7.72
N TRP A 197 -0.31 -12.04 -8.56
CA TRP A 197 -1.56 -12.72 -8.23
C TRP A 197 -1.39 -13.66 -7.04
N ARG A 198 -0.39 -14.54 -7.07
CA ARG A 198 -0.11 -15.51 -6.00
C ARG A 198 0.22 -14.84 -4.66
N GLN A 199 0.89 -13.69 -4.67
CA GLN A 199 1.20 -12.92 -3.46
C GLN A 199 0.01 -12.08 -2.94
N GLY A 200 -1.14 -12.18 -3.59
CA GLY A 200 -2.36 -11.49 -3.20
C GLY A 200 -2.33 -9.99 -3.48
N ALA A 201 -1.64 -9.55 -4.55
CA ALA A 201 -1.67 -8.14 -4.96
C ALA A 201 -3.11 -7.66 -5.26
N PHE A 202 -3.98 -8.60 -5.67
CA PHE A 202 -5.36 -8.37 -6.07
C PHE A 202 -6.38 -8.85 -5.02
N VAL A 203 -5.97 -8.99 -3.77
CA VAL A 203 -6.85 -9.44 -2.69
C VAL A 203 -7.58 -8.23 -2.11
N PRO A 204 -8.93 -8.28 -1.97
CA PRO A 204 -9.69 -7.18 -1.41
C PRO A 204 -9.34 -6.98 0.07
N ARG A 205 -9.08 -5.74 0.43
CA ARG A 205 -8.69 -5.32 1.78
C ARG A 205 -9.74 -4.39 2.37
N LEU A 206 -10.05 -4.60 3.63
CA LEU A 206 -10.74 -3.66 4.49
C LEU A 206 -9.70 -2.88 5.30
N VAL A 207 -9.81 -1.57 5.32
CA VAL A 207 -8.95 -0.67 6.08
C VAL A 207 -9.78 0.00 7.16
N VAL A 208 -9.35 -0.12 8.41
CA VAL A 208 -9.90 0.61 9.56
C VAL A 208 -8.89 1.70 9.91
N ASN A 209 -9.28 2.95 9.70
CA ASN A 209 -8.48 4.12 10.00
C ASN A 209 -9.02 4.81 11.25
N VAL A 210 -8.15 5.01 12.24
CA VAL A 210 -8.41 5.82 13.43
C VAL A 210 -7.35 6.91 13.48
N LEU A 211 -7.79 8.15 13.28
CA LEU A 211 -6.92 9.31 13.31
C LEU A 211 -7.33 10.20 14.49
N ALA A 212 -6.56 10.14 15.57
CA ALA A 212 -6.77 11.00 16.73
C ALA A 212 -6.12 12.37 16.50
N GLN A 213 -6.83 13.42 16.88
CA GLN A 213 -6.34 14.78 17.03
C GLN A 213 -6.63 15.23 18.47
N PRO A 214 -5.99 16.30 18.97
CA PRO A 214 -6.07 16.68 20.38
C PRO A 214 -7.48 16.84 20.97
N GLN A 215 -8.49 17.14 20.13
CA GLN A 215 -9.87 17.37 20.57
C GLN A 215 -10.90 16.41 19.97
N GLN A 216 -10.55 15.71 18.88
CA GLN A 216 -11.48 14.87 18.12
C GLN A 216 -10.70 13.72 17.50
N ALA A 217 -11.32 12.55 17.39
CA ALA A 217 -10.79 11.48 16.56
C ALA A 217 -11.71 11.24 15.38
N MET A 218 -11.13 10.91 14.23
CA MET A 218 -11.89 10.53 13.04
C MET A 218 -11.72 9.04 12.81
N LEU A 219 -12.85 8.35 12.67
CA LEU A 219 -12.90 6.94 12.37
C LEU A 219 -13.49 6.77 10.97
N SER A 220 -12.77 6.03 10.13
CA SER A 220 -13.21 5.72 8.77
C SER A 220 -12.89 4.29 8.40
N LEU A 221 -13.85 3.64 7.73
CA LEU A 221 -13.70 2.32 7.15
C LEU A 221 -13.69 2.42 5.63
N ALA A 222 -12.76 1.71 5.01
CA ALA A 222 -12.67 1.63 3.55
C ALA A 222 -12.54 0.18 3.09
N ALA A 223 -13.45 -0.29 2.25
CA ALA A 223 -13.40 -1.62 1.65
C ALA A 223 -13.04 -1.49 0.17
N SER A 224 -11.90 -2.04 -0.26
CA SER A 224 -11.43 -1.96 -1.64
C SER A 224 -11.48 -0.54 -2.22
N GLY A 225 -10.99 0.44 -1.44
CA GLY A 225 -10.92 1.84 -1.84
C GLY A 225 -12.29 2.53 -1.98
N GLN A 226 -13.35 1.98 -1.38
CA GLN A 226 -14.67 2.62 -1.26
C GLN A 226 -14.97 2.89 0.21
N PRO A 227 -15.69 3.98 0.55
CA PRO A 227 -16.17 4.16 1.91
C PRO A 227 -17.07 2.98 2.29
N TYR A 228 -16.85 2.44 3.48
CA TYR A 228 -17.61 1.33 4.00
C TYR A 228 -18.25 1.72 5.33
N VAL A 229 -19.55 1.44 5.46
CA VAL A 229 -20.32 1.74 6.66
C VAL A 229 -20.65 0.43 7.38
N ALA A 230 -20.21 0.34 8.64
CA ALA A 230 -20.50 -0.78 9.52
C ALA A 230 -21.01 -0.25 10.87
N PRO A 231 -21.75 -1.05 11.65
CA PRO A 231 -22.05 -0.70 13.03
C PRO A 231 -20.77 -0.78 13.88
N VAL A 232 -20.52 0.27 14.66
CA VAL A 232 -19.43 0.34 15.65
C VAL A 232 -20.04 0.58 17.02
N GLN A 233 -19.65 -0.22 17.99
CA GLN A 233 -20.01 -0.01 19.38
C GLN A 233 -18.85 0.72 20.08
N LEU A 234 -19.12 1.93 20.54
CA LEU A 234 -18.16 2.76 21.26
C LEU A 234 -18.47 2.69 22.76
N SER A 235 -17.49 2.28 23.55
CA SER A 235 -17.62 2.23 25.02
C SER A 235 -16.72 3.29 25.66
N TYR A 236 -17.35 4.15 26.47
CA TYR A 236 -16.69 5.25 27.18
C TYR A 236 -16.60 4.95 28.67
N GLN A 237 -15.67 5.59 29.37
CA GLN A 237 -15.35 5.30 30.78
C GLN A 237 -16.56 5.32 31.74
N ASN A 238 -17.60 6.11 31.47
CA ASN A 238 -18.74 6.31 32.37
C ASN A 238 -20.12 6.20 31.69
N HIS A 239 -20.19 5.73 30.44
CA HIS A 239 -21.45 5.69 29.68
C HIS A 239 -21.70 4.30 29.08
N SER A 240 -22.98 3.94 28.95
CA SER A 240 -23.40 2.75 28.23
C SER A 240 -22.84 2.77 26.79
N PRO A 241 -22.57 1.61 26.19
CA PRO A 241 -22.09 1.54 24.82
C PRO A 241 -23.04 2.28 23.88
N THR A 242 -22.49 3.19 23.08
CA THR A 242 -23.25 3.90 22.05
C THR A 242 -22.98 3.25 20.72
N GLU A 243 -24.04 2.88 20.00
CA GLU A 243 -23.93 2.40 18.62
C GLU A 243 -23.81 3.60 17.69
N GLN A 244 -22.72 3.65 16.93
CA GLN A 244 -22.45 4.69 15.94
C GLN A 244 -22.05 4.05 14.61
N SER A 245 -22.42 4.70 13.52
CA SER A 245 -21.96 4.31 12.18
C SER A 245 -20.45 4.52 12.06
N ALA A 246 -19.71 3.55 11.50
CA ALA A 246 -18.24 3.54 11.36
C ALA A 246 -17.64 4.63 10.47
N ALA A 247 -18.38 5.68 10.16
CA ALA A 247 -17.92 6.82 9.40
C ALA A 247 -18.30 8.09 10.17
N GLY A 248 -17.33 8.70 10.83
CA GLY A 248 -17.58 9.98 11.51
C GLY A 248 -16.56 10.36 12.57
N ALA A 249 -16.77 11.56 13.11
CA ALA A 249 -16.04 12.04 14.27
C ALA A 249 -16.50 11.27 15.53
N ILE A 250 -15.52 10.84 16.32
CA ILE A 250 -15.68 10.35 17.68
C ILE A 250 -15.62 11.57 18.58
N ALA A 251 -16.74 11.89 19.22
CA ALA A 251 -16.78 12.89 20.27
C ALA A 251 -16.04 12.38 21.52
N ASN A 252 -15.31 13.26 22.21
CA ASN A 252 -14.66 12.94 23.49
C ASN A 252 -13.73 11.72 23.43
N PHE A 253 -12.85 11.66 22.42
CA PHE A 253 -11.89 10.55 22.27
C PHE A 253 -11.09 10.25 23.55
N ALA A 254 -10.78 11.28 24.35
CA ALA A 254 -10.10 11.17 25.64
C ALA A 254 -10.75 10.20 26.65
N THR A 255 -12.06 9.99 26.57
CA THR A 255 -12.81 9.10 27.47
C THR A 255 -13.19 7.77 26.82
N LEU A 256 -12.85 7.58 25.54
CA LEU A 256 -13.09 6.34 24.81
C LEU A 256 -12.16 5.25 25.33
N ARG A 257 -12.74 4.11 25.72
CA ARG A 257 -12.01 2.94 26.19
C ARG A 257 -11.92 1.86 25.13
N GLN A 258 -13.01 1.67 24.39
CA GLN A 258 -13.10 0.57 23.44
C GLN A 258 -13.92 0.98 22.21
N ALA A 259 -13.45 0.59 21.03
CA ALA A 259 -14.20 0.63 19.79
C ALA A 259 -14.30 -0.77 19.18
N THR A 260 -15.50 -1.30 19.08
CA THR A 260 -15.75 -2.65 18.57
C THR A 260 -16.45 -2.58 17.22
N PHE A 261 -15.82 -3.18 16.21
CA PHE A 261 -16.27 -3.19 14.82
C PHE A 261 -16.77 -4.58 14.46
N GLN A 262 -18.00 -4.65 13.93
CA GLN A 262 -18.53 -5.89 13.37
C GLN A 262 -18.24 -5.94 11.87
N LEU A 263 -17.40 -6.89 11.46
CA LEU A 263 -16.95 -7.04 10.09
C LEU A 263 -17.66 -8.24 9.45
N PRO A 264 -18.59 -8.03 8.49
CA PRO A 264 -19.30 -9.14 7.87
C PRO A 264 -18.39 -9.93 6.93
N ALA A 265 -18.72 -11.22 6.80
CA ALA A 265 -18.07 -12.11 5.84
C ALA A 265 -18.23 -11.61 4.40
N GLY A 266 -17.26 -11.89 3.53
CA GLY A 266 -17.38 -11.60 2.10
C GLY A 266 -16.92 -10.21 1.66
N VAL A 267 -16.79 -9.24 2.57
CA VAL A 267 -16.41 -7.86 2.21
C VAL A 267 -14.93 -7.73 1.87
N ALA A 268 -14.07 -8.43 2.61
CA ALA A 268 -12.63 -8.42 2.40
C ALA A 268 -11.99 -9.75 2.79
N ARG A 269 -10.75 -9.94 2.34
CA ARG A 269 -9.91 -11.09 2.68
C ARG A 269 -8.71 -10.70 3.54
N GLU A 270 -8.38 -9.41 3.58
CA GLU A 270 -7.38 -8.82 4.49
C GLU A 270 -8.03 -7.68 5.28
N LEU A 271 -7.62 -7.53 6.54
CA LEU A 271 -7.86 -6.36 7.37
C LEU A 271 -6.54 -5.61 7.54
N LYS A 272 -6.53 -4.32 7.24
CA LYS A 272 -5.48 -3.39 7.67
C LYS A 272 -6.05 -2.48 8.75
N VAL A 273 -5.34 -2.36 9.86
CA VAL A 273 -5.63 -1.35 10.88
C VAL A 273 -4.55 -0.27 10.79
N TRP A 274 -4.98 0.99 10.83
CA TRP A 274 -4.11 2.15 10.79
C TRP A 274 -4.60 3.13 11.87
N ALA A 275 -3.86 3.24 12.97
CA ALA A 275 -4.27 3.98 14.15
C ALA A 275 -3.14 4.92 14.60
N PHE A 276 -3.35 6.23 14.40
CA PHE A 276 -2.35 7.26 14.65
C PHE A 276 -2.95 8.46 15.36
N GLU A 277 -2.12 9.14 16.14
CA GLU A 277 -2.38 10.45 16.71
C GLU A 277 -1.56 11.50 15.97
N LEU A 278 -2.19 12.64 15.64
CA LEU A 278 -1.53 13.80 15.09
C LEU A 278 -1.15 14.76 16.21
N ASN A 279 0.13 15.10 16.31
CA ASN A 279 0.57 16.16 17.20
C ASN A 279 0.19 17.56 16.62
N ALA A 280 0.37 18.61 17.42
CA ALA A 280 0.08 19.99 17.01
C ALA A 280 0.91 20.48 15.80
N GLU A 281 2.02 19.80 15.50
CA GLU A 281 2.90 20.07 14.37
C GLU A 281 2.53 19.26 13.12
N GLY A 282 1.49 18.41 13.19
CA GLY A 282 1.03 17.55 12.10
C GLY A 282 1.82 16.25 11.90
N SER A 283 2.75 15.92 12.80
CA SER A 283 3.44 14.64 12.80
C SER A 283 2.57 13.52 13.36
N SER A 284 2.64 12.33 12.75
CA SER A 284 1.84 11.16 13.15
C SER A 284 2.63 10.26 14.10
N GLN A 285 2.06 9.95 15.25
CA GLN A 285 2.59 8.98 16.20
C GLN A 285 1.65 7.77 16.33
N PRO A 286 2.17 6.55 16.54
CA PRO A 286 1.35 5.38 16.81
C PRO A 286 0.44 5.61 18.01
N LEU A 287 -0.85 5.32 17.84
CA LEU A 287 -1.81 5.46 18.93
C LEU A 287 -1.57 4.37 20.00
N PRO A 288 -1.57 4.70 21.31
CA PRO A 288 -1.45 3.73 22.40
C PRO A 288 -2.73 2.88 22.52
N ALA A 289 -2.84 1.85 21.69
CA ALA A 289 -3.99 0.97 21.68
C ALA A 289 -3.62 -0.49 21.41
N VAL A 290 -4.41 -1.40 21.98
CA VAL A 290 -4.33 -2.83 21.72
C VAL A 290 -5.49 -3.22 20.81
N ALA A 291 -5.18 -3.88 19.70
CA ALA A 291 -6.15 -4.41 18.78
C ALA A 291 -6.34 -5.91 19.02
N GLU A 292 -7.56 -6.33 19.27
CA GLU A 292 -7.96 -7.73 19.35
C GLU A 292 -8.84 -8.04 18.14
N LEU A 293 -8.43 -9.03 17.35
CA LEU A 293 -9.19 -9.51 16.20
C LEU A 293 -9.65 -10.94 16.45
N VAL A 294 -10.95 -11.15 16.48
CA VAL A 294 -11.58 -12.48 16.55
C VAL A 294 -12.08 -12.85 15.16
N VAL A 295 -11.58 -13.95 14.60
CA VAL A 295 -12.01 -14.51 13.30
C VAL A 295 -12.40 -15.97 13.54
N GLY A 296 -13.70 -16.27 13.55
CA GLY A 296 -14.17 -17.60 13.94
C GLY A 296 -13.78 -17.93 15.39
N GLU A 297 -12.96 -18.97 15.58
CA GLU A 297 -12.41 -19.37 16.88
C GLU A 297 -11.00 -18.81 17.15
N GLU A 298 -10.35 -18.21 16.15
CA GLU A 298 -9.01 -17.66 16.29
C GLU A 298 -9.08 -16.23 16.83
N THR A 299 -8.28 -15.96 17.87
CA THR A 299 -8.11 -14.61 18.43
C THR A 299 -6.67 -14.16 18.27
N ALA A 300 -6.47 -12.98 17.72
CA ALA A 300 -5.16 -12.35 17.57
C ALA A 300 -5.14 -11.01 18.32
N VAL A 301 -4.20 -10.85 19.26
CA VAL A 301 -4.00 -9.61 20.03
C VAL A 301 -2.72 -8.94 19.57
N ILE A 302 -2.81 -7.64 19.24
CA ILE A 302 -1.72 -6.86 18.66
C ILE A 302 -1.61 -5.51 19.36
N ASP A 303 -0.44 -5.20 19.88
CA ASP A 303 -0.13 -3.86 20.36
C ASP A 303 0.25 -2.94 19.19
N LEU A 304 -0.50 -1.85 19.02
CA LEU A 304 -0.27 -0.88 17.95
C LEU A 304 1.04 -0.11 18.14
N GLN A 305 1.54 0.08 19.37
CA GLN A 305 2.84 0.72 19.58
C GLN A 305 3.98 -0.14 19.07
N LEU A 306 3.90 -1.45 19.27
CA LEU A 306 4.94 -2.41 18.83
C LEU A 306 4.97 -2.57 17.30
N THR A 307 3.85 -2.27 16.63
CA THR A 307 3.72 -2.37 15.16
C THR A 307 3.83 -1.03 14.44
N GLY A 308 4.15 0.04 15.17
CA GLY A 308 4.28 1.39 14.60
C GLY A 308 2.95 1.96 14.11
N GLY A 309 1.84 1.63 14.77
CA GLY A 309 0.50 2.16 14.54
C GLY A 309 -0.29 1.42 13.45
N GLN A 310 0.26 0.35 12.88
CA GLN A 310 -0.39 -0.35 11.77
C GLN A 310 -0.02 -1.83 11.65
N PHE A 311 -0.99 -2.64 11.23
CA PHE A 311 -0.76 -4.05 10.92
C PHE A 311 -1.73 -4.54 9.84
N ILE A 312 -1.44 -5.72 9.28
CA ILE A 312 -2.32 -6.42 8.34
C ILE A 312 -2.52 -7.86 8.82
N LEU A 313 -3.78 -8.29 8.90
CA LEU A 313 -4.18 -9.66 9.21
C LEU A 313 -5.12 -10.24 8.12
N PRO A 314 -5.06 -11.56 7.86
CA PRO A 314 -6.02 -12.22 6.98
C PRO A 314 -7.39 -12.41 7.66
N LEU A 315 -8.48 -12.20 6.92
CA LEU A 315 -9.86 -12.41 7.39
C LEU A 315 -10.49 -13.73 6.88
N HIS A 316 -9.81 -14.46 5.98
CA HIS A 316 -10.25 -15.74 5.41
C HIS A 316 -11.71 -15.79 4.91
N ASN A 317 -12.30 -14.64 4.56
CA ASN A 317 -13.69 -14.52 4.13
C ASN A 317 -14.73 -14.92 5.21
N GLN A 318 -14.33 -14.91 6.49
CA GLN A 318 -15.19 -15.19 7.64
C GLN A 318 -15.68 -13.89 8.29
N PRO A 319 -16.80 -13.91 9.04
CA PRO A 319 -17.16 -12.78 9.87
C PRO A 319 -16.09 -12.59 10.95
N ALA A 320 -15.81 -11.34 11.30
CA ALA A 320 -14.81 -11.01 12.30
C ALA A 320 -15.27 -9.88 13.20
N THR A 321 -14.73 -9.85 14.42
CA THR A 321 -14.90 -8.75 15.35
C THR A 321 -13.54 -8.16 15.64
N LEU A 322 -13.37 -6.89 15.31
CA LEU A 322 -12.18 -6.13 15.70
C LEU A 322 -12.54 -5.27 16.92
N THR A 323 -11.74 -5.36 17.96
CA THR A 323 -11.85 -4.55 19.16
C THR A 323 -10.57 -3.73 19.29
N LEU A 324 -10.69 -2.41 19.34
CA LEU A 324 -9.59 -1.50 19.66
C LEU A 324 -9.76 -1.01 21.10
N SER A 325 -8.82 -1.34 21.98
CA SER A 325 -8.78 -0.92 23.37
C SER A 325 -7.75 0.18 23.55
N PHE A 326 -8.21 1.38 23.93
CA PHE A 326 -7.36 2.57 24.02
C PHE A 326 -6.82 2.72 25.44
N ASN A 327 -5.51 2.62 25.57
CA ASN A 327 -4.81 2.88 26.81
C ASN A 327 -4.45 4.36 26.83
N HIS A 328 -5.42 5.18 27.18
CA HIS A 328 -5.16 6.54 27.62
C HIS A 328 -4.32 6.44 28.89
N SER A 329 -3.00 6.46 28.70
CA SER A 329 -2.05 6.60 29.79
C SER A 329 -2.40 7.92 30.45
N ALA A 330 -3.08 7.85 31.59
CA ALA A 330 -3.14 8.96 32.50
C ALA A 330 -1.67 9.30 32.81
N ASN A 331 -1.18 10.41 32.27
CA ASN A 331 -0.24 11.35 32.89
C ASN A 331 0.72 12.01 31.85
N LYS A 332 0.53 13.32 31.63
CA LYS A 332 1.57 14.34 31.84
C LYS A 332 0.96 15.73 31.72
N ASN A 333 0.43 16.20 32.85
CA ASN A 333 0.64 17.52 33.43
C ASN A 333 -0.32 17.68 34.62
N GLN A 334 -0.05 16.94 35.69
CA GLN A 334 -0.11 17.55 37.01
C GLN A 334 1.05 18.54 37.09
N GLU A 335 0.82 19.77 36.63
CA GLU A 335 1.41 20.92 37.30
C GLU A 335 0.34 21.43 38.26
N THR A 336 0.56 21.10 39.53
CA THR A 336 -0.03 21.81 40.67
C THR A 336 1.13 22.33 41.51
N PRO A 337 0.97 23.41 42.28
CA PRO A 337 -0.25 24.21 42.49
C PRO A 337 -0.19 25.63 41.92
#